data_AF-A0A2E8EGZ9-F1
#
_entry.id   AF-A0A2E8EGZ9-F1
#
_cell.length_a   1.000
_cell.length_b   1.000
_cell.length_c   1.000
_cell.angle_alpha   90.00
_cell.angle_beta   90.00
_cell.angle_gamma   90.00
#
_symmetry.space_group_name_H-M   'P 1'
#
loop_
_entity.id
_entity.type
_entity.pdbx_description
1 polymer ?
#
loop_
_entity_poly.entity_id
_entity_poly.type
_entity_poly.pdbx_seq_one_letter_code
_entity_poly.pdbx_strand_id
1 'polypeptide(L)'
;MSGGLPERENDVEHLMLALMEQARGASNIVTIRPGLVVAFERNNATNKTLRDQGITVKEWPDSYLDLLGPPLFHLTPMAGACLRRAR
;
A
#
# COMPACT_ATOMS: atom_id res chain seq x y z
N MET A 1 -1.81 0.34 8.15
CA MET A 1 -1.78 -1.04 8.69
C MET A 1 -1.96 -1.98 7.52
N SER A 2 -1.06 -2.95 7.35
CA SER A 2 -1.18 -3.97 6.31
C SER A 2 -2.23 -5.01 6.73
N GLY A 3 -3.10 -5.45 5.82
CA GLY A 3 -4.18 -6.42 6.12
C GLY A 3 -5.49 -5.83 6.65
N GLY A 4 -5.60 -4.51 6.83
CA GLY A 4 -6.83 -3.83 7.28
C GLY A 4 -7.06 -3.80 8.78
N LEU A 5 -8.33 -3.89 9.21
CA LEU A 5 -8.73 -3.92 10.63
C LEU A 5 -9.32 -5.30 10.98
N PRO A 6 -9.06 -5.83 12.20
CA PRO A 6 -9.69 -7.06 12.67
C PRO A 6 -11.19 -6.85 12.94
N GLU A 7 -12.00 -7.87 12.69
CA GLU A 7 -13.46 -7.79 12.93
C GLU A 7 -13.83 -8.20 14.36
N ARG A 8 -12.97 -8.97 15.02
CA ARG A 8 -13.19 -9.51 16.37
C ARG A 8 -11.91 -9.59 17.18
N GLU A 9 -12.07 -9.75 18.48
CA GLU A 9 -10.93 -10.04 19.37
C GLU A 9 -10.30 -11.40 18.98
N ASN A 10 -8.97 -11.44 18.91
CA ASN A 10 -8.20 -12.61 18.48
C ASN A 10 -8.59 -13.13 17.08
N ASP A 11 -8.79 -12.21 16.13
CA ASP A 11 -9.03 -12.53 14.73
C ASP A 11 -7.76 -13.08 14.05
N VAL A 12 -7.62 -14.41 14.10
CA VAL A 12 -6.47 -15.14 13.53
C VAL A 12 -6.45 -15.06 12.00
N GLU A 13 -7.61 -14.92 11.36
CA GLU A 13 -7.71 -14.80 9.90
C GLU A 13 -7.15 -13.45 9.46
N HIS A 14 -7.56 -12.38 10.14
CA HIS A 14 -6.98 -11.05 9.94
C HIS A 14 -5.47 -11.06 10.21
N LEU A 15 -5.02 -11.71 11.29
CA LEU A 15 -3.59 -11.81 11.60
C LEU A 15 -2.80 -12.49 10.46
N MET A 16 -3.28 -13.62 9.95
CA MET A 16 -2.63 -14.33 8.85
C MET A 16 -2.64 -13.51 7.56
N LEU A 17 -3.76 -12.86 7.23
CA LEU A 17 -3.88 -11.98 6.07
C LEU A 17 -2.90 -10.79 6.16
N ALA A 18 -2.84 -10.13 7.31
CA ALA A 18 -1.93 -9.03 7.58
C ALA A 18 -0.46 -9.46 7.42
N LEU A 19 -0.09 -10.63 7.96
CA LEU A 19 1.26 -11.19 7.81
C LEU A 19 1.58 -11.52 6.35
N MET A 20 0.64 -12.09 5.60
CA MET A 20 0.82 -12.40 4.17
C MET A 20 1.01 -11.13 3.34
N GLU A 21 0.20 -10.10 3.56
CA GLU A 21 0.34 -8.82 2.85
C GLU A 21 1.63 -8.09 3.27
N GLN A 22 2.03 -8.15 4.54
CA GLN A 22 3.32 -7.62 4.98
C GLN A 22 4.50 -8.34 4.31
N ALA A 23 4.50 -9.67 4.26
CA ALA A 23 5.54 -10.46 3.60
C ALA A 23 5.65 -10.13 2.10
N ARG A 24 4.54 -9.72 1.48
CA ARG A 24 4.46 -9.27 0.08
C ARG A 24 4.77 -7.79 -0.13
N GLY A 25 5.09 -7.06 0.93
CA GLY A 25 5.51 -5.67 0.87
C GLY A 25 4.37 -4.66 0.79
N ALA A 26 3.20 -4.94 1.37
CA ALA A 26 2.06 -4.02 1.37
C ALA A 26 2.33 -2.66 2.03
N SER A 27 3.35 -2.54 2.88
CA SER A 27 3.79 -1.26 3.44
C SER A 27 4.61 -0.40 2.46
N ASN A 28 5.15 -0.98 1.40
CA ASN A 28 6.08 -0.34 0.48
C ASN A 28 5.37 0.19 -0.77
N ILE A 29 4.32 0.98 -0.53
CA ILE A 29 3.57 1.71 -1.56
C ILE A 29 4.29 3.02 -1.90
N VAL A 30 4.07 3.51 -3.12
CA VAL A 30 4.70 4.75 -3.60
C VAL A 30 3.69 5.88 -3.51
N THR A 31 3.99 6.90 -2.72
CA THR A 31 3.18 8.13 -2.67
C THR A 31 3.61 9.06 -3.80
N ILE A 32 2.69 9.37 -4.71
CA ILE A 32 2.95 10.29 -5.83
C ILE A 32 2.73 11.75 -5.40
N ARG A 33 1.66 11.97 -4.63
CA ARG A 33 1.30 13.25 -4.00
C ARG A 33 0.38 12.96 -2.79
N PRO A 34 0.15 13.91 -1.88
CA PRO A 34 -0.78 13.71 -0.78
C PRO A 34 -2.14 13.19 -1.28
N GLY A 35 -2.61 12.09 -0.68
CA GLY A 35 -3.86 11.42 -1.03
C GLY A 35 -3.83 10.55 -2.29
N LEU A 36 -2.69 10.36 -2.95
CA LEU A 36 -2.55 9.47 -4.11
C LEU A 36 -1.32 8.56 -3.98
N VAL A 37 -1.58 7.26 -3.98
CA VAL A 37 -0.56 6.21 -3.86
C VAL A 37 -0.64 5.21 -5.00
N VAL A 38 0.47 4.55 -5.30
CA VAL A 38 0.57 3.39 -6.18
C VAL A 38 0.91 2.16 -5.35
N ALA A 39 0.12 1.10 -5.49
CA ALA A 39 0.26 -0.16 -4.76
C ALA A 39 0.05 -1.34 -5.70
N PHE A 40 0.58 -2.52 -5.35
CA PHE A 40 0.24 -3.74 -6.09
C PHE A 40 -1.20 -4.18 -5.83
N GLU A 41 -1.83 -4.76 -6.85
CA GLU A 41 -3.21 -5.26 -6.80
C GLU A 41 -3.39 -6.37 -5.75
N ARG A 42 -2.41 -7.27 -5.58
CA ARG A 42 -2.46 -8.37 -4.60
C ARG A 42 -2.70 -7.99 -3.13
N ASN A 43 -2.48 -6.74 -2.76
CA ASN A 43 -2.64 -6.24 -1.39
C ASN A 43 -4.07 -5.73 -1.15
N ASN A 44 -5.06 -6.58 -1.41
CA ASN A 44 -6.47 -6.22 -1.44
C ASN A 44 -6.97 -5.58 -0.14
N ALA A 45 -6.61 -6.13 1.02
CA ALA A 45 -7.10 -5.63 2.31
C ALA A 45 -6.46 -4.29 2.68
N THR A 46 -5.16 -4.15 2.42
CA THR A 46 -4.46 -2.87 2.57
C THR A 46 -5.01 -1.80 1.62
N ASN A 47 -5.20 -2.13 0.34
CA ASN A 47 -5.72 -1.20 -0.67
C ASN A 47 -7.15 -0.75 -0.33
N LYS A 48 -8.01 -1.67 0.12
CA LYS A 48 -9.35 -1.34 0.61
C LYS A 48 -9.28 -0.35 1.78
N THR A 49 -8.45 -0.61 2.77
CA THR A 49 -8.30 0.26 3.95
C THR A 49 -7.82 1.67 3.58
N LEU A 50 -6.90 1.78 2.62
CA LEU A 50 -6.45 3.07 2.10
C LEU A 50 -7.58 3.84 1.42
N ARG A 51 -8.42 3.15 0.62
CA ARG A 51 -9.60 3.75 -0.02
C ARG A 51 -10.63 4.20 1.01
N ASP A 52 -10.89 3.39 2.03
CA ASP A 52 -11.83 3.71 3.12
C ASP A 52 -11.39 4.97 3.91
N GLN A 53 -10.08 5.26 3.93
CA GLN A 53 -9.50 6.47 4.51
C GLN A 53 -9.46 7.68 3.55
N GLY A 54 -10.05 7.56 2.36
CA GLY A 54 -10.09 8.63 1.36
C GLY A 54 -8.80 8.77 0.53
N ILE A 55 -7.91 7.78 0.56
CA ILE A 55 -6.68 7.77 -0.25
C ILE A 55 -7.00 7.14 -1.60
N THR A 56 -6.65 7.83 -2.68
CA THR A 56 -6.72 7.27 -4.03
C THR A 56 -5.60 6.27 -4.23
N VAL A 57 -5.96 5.01 -4.54
CA VAL A 57 -5.01 3.93 -4.82
C VAL A 57 -5.03 3.62 -6.32
N LYS A 58 -3.89 3.81 -7.00
CA LYS A 58 -3.64 3.27 -8.34
C LYS A 58 -3.00 1.90 -8.21
N GLU A 59 -3.72 0.89 -8.64
CA GLU A 59 -3.21 -0.49 -8.63
C GLU A 59 -2.29 -0.72 -9.83
N TRP A 60 -1.13 -1.30 -9.53
CA TRP A 60 -0.24 -1.87 -10.53
C TRP A 60 -0.56 -3.36 -10.63
N PRO A 61 -0.95 -3.86 -11.82
CA PRO A 61 -1.23 -5.28 -12.02
C PRO A 61 -0.03 -6.14 -11.65
N ASP A 62 -0.30 -7.29 -11.07
CA ASP A 62 0.78 -8.18 -10.68
C ASP A 62 1.58 -8.65 -11.93
N SER A 63 2.91 -8.57 -11.86
CA SER A 63 3.84 -8.89 -12.93
C SER A 63 5.08 -9.61 -12.39
N TYR A 64 6.01 -10.00 -13.27
CA TYR A 64 7.31 -10.57 -12.83
C TYR A 64 8.07 -9.65 -11.85
N LEU A 65 7.77 -8.34 -11.87
CA LEU A 65 8.37 -7.34 -10.99
C LEU A 65 8.02 -7.57 -9.51
N ASP A 66 6.86 -8.16 -9.21
CA ASP A 66 6.41 -8.33 -7.83
C ASP A 66 7.07 -9.53 -7.13
N LEU A 67 7.76 -10.38 -7.89
CA LEU A 67 8.68 -11.40 -7.37
C LEU A 67 9.99 -10.76 -6.88
N LEU A 68 10.36 -9.62 -7.43
CA LEU A 68 11.62 -8.92 -7.15
C LEU A 68 11.47 -7.87 -6.03
N GLY A 69 10.25 -7.43 -5.73
CA GLY A 69 9.96 -6.57 -4.58
C GLY A 69 8.87 -5.53 -4.85
N PRO A 70 8.37 -4.86 -3.79
CA PRO A 70 7.31 -3.85 -3.88
C PRO A 70 7.73 -2.56 -4.62
N PRO A 71 6.77 -1.74 -5.11
CA PRO A 71 7.01 -0.66 -6.08
C PRO A 71 8.08 0.36 -5.67
N LEU A 72 8.21 0.63 -4.37
CA LEU A 72 9.21 1.58 -3.85
C LEU A 72 10.66 1.13 -4.09
N PHE A 73 10.94 -0.16 -4.19
CA PHE A 73 12.30 -0.65 -4.49
C PHE A 73 12.76 -0.30 -5.91
N HIS A 74 11.82 -0.07 -6.82
CA HIS A 74 12.10 0.16 -8.25
C HIS A 74 12.22 1.64 -8.59
N LEU A 75 12.04 2.53 -7.62
CA LEU A 75 11.97 3.97 -7.84
C LEU A 75 12.95 4.73 -6.95
N THR A 76 13.79 5.55 -7.58
CA THR A 76 14.56 6.59 -6.89
C THR A 76 13.88 7.94 -7.14
N PRO A 77 13.36 8.62 -6.10
CA PRO A 77 12.79 9.95 -6.28
C PRO A 77 13.90 10.95 -6.64
N MET A 78 13.83 11.53 -7.85
CA MET A 78 14.83 12.48 -8.34
C MET A 78 14.57 13.93 -7.90
N ALA A 79 13.34 14.24 -7.49
CA ALA A 79 12.97 15.52 -6.87
C ALA A 79 11.79 15.32 -5.93
N GLY A 80 11.97 15.66 -4.65
CA GLY A 80 10.93 15.65 -3.63
C GLY A 80 10.95 16.98 -2.88
N ALA A 81 10.42 18.04 -3.50
CA ALA A 81 10.41 19.35 -2.89
C ALA A 81 9.08 20.08 -3.08
N CYS A 82 8.61 20.63 -1.96
CA CYS A 82 7.65 21.72 -1.84
C CYS A 82 6.15 21.39 -2.01
N LEU A 83 5.54 20.87 -0.94
CA LEU A 83 4.12 21.13 -0.66
C LEU A 83 3.97 21.74 0.73
N ARG A 84 4.40 23.00 0.86
CA ARG A 84 3.72 23.96 1.74
C ARG A 84 3.03 24.98 0.83
N ARG A 85 1.76 25.25 1.13
CA ARG A 85 0.79 26.19 0.54
C ARG A 85 0.03 25.73 -0.71
N ALA A 86 -1.22 25.35 -0.48
CA ALA A 86 -2.40 26.16 -0.79
C ALA A 86 -3.52 25.65 0.15
N ARG A 87 -3.84 26.41 1.21
CA ARG A 87 -5.16 27.05 1.41
C ARG A 87 -6.33 26.13 1.14
#